data_AF-A0A9B0F2I9-F1
#
_entry.id   AF-A0A9B0F2I9-F1
#
_cell.length_a   1.000
_cell.length_b   1.000
_cell.length_c   1.000
_cell.angle_alpha   90.00
_cell.angle_beta   90.00
_cell.angle_gamma   90.00
#
_symmetry.space_group_name_H-M   'P 1'
#
loop_
_entity.id
_entity.type
_entity.pdbx_description
1 polymer ?
#
loop_
_entity_poly.entity_id
_entity_poly.type
_entity_poly.pdbx_seq_one_letter_code
_entity_poly.pdbx_strand_id
1 'polypeptide(L)' 'MSKFMLFVCVVLLATTVITAVPSSCGRHGDPCVSNRDCCTNTKCHIYANRCQVQITEEDLMAAREKILGRKGKDY' A
#
# COMPACT_ATOMS: atom_id res chain seq x y z
N MET A 1 -34.04 -24.12 -0.19
CA MET A 1 -33.32 -23.37 -1.23
C MET A 1 -32.93 -21.97 -0.78
N SER A 2 -33.86 -21.04 -0.49
CA SER A 2 -33.52 -19.66 -0.05
C SER A 2 -32.63 -19.57 1.22
N LYS A 3 -32.92 -20.39 2.24
CA LYS A 3 -32.14 -20.41 3.50
C LYS A 3 -30.65 -20.78 3.30
N PHE A 4 -30.37 -21.72 2.40
CA PHE A 4 -29.00 -22.17 2.12
C PHE A 4 -28.20 -21.06 1.42
N MET A 5 -28.85 -20.34 0.52
CA MET A 5 -28.23 -19.19 -0.16
C MET A 5 -27.91 -18.06 0.84
N LEU A 6 -28.84 -17.77 1.77
CA LEU A 6 -28.60 -16.80 2.84
C LEU A 6 -27.39 -17.19 3.71
N PHE A 7 -27.26 -18.46 4.09
CA PHE A 7 -26.08 -18.92 4.84
C PHE A 7 -24.78 -18.73 4.05
N VAL A 8 -24.77 -19.05 2.75
CA VAL A 8 -23.58 -18.84 1.90
C VAL A 8 -23.21 -17.36 1.80
N CYS A 9 -24.19 -16.48 1.60
CA CYS A 9 -23.95 -15.02 1.55
C CYS A 9 -23.39 -14.49 2.88
N VAL A 10 -23.94 -14.92 4.01
CA VAL A 10 -23.46 -14.48 5.34
C VAL A 10 -22.04 -14.98 5.60
N VAL A 11 -21.73 -16.24 5.21
CA VAL A 11 -20.38 -16.79 5.35
C VAL A 11 -19.38 -16.01 4.47
N LEU A 12 -19.73 -15.71 3.22
CA LEU A 12 -18.88 -14.91 2.33
C LEU A 12 -18.68 -13.48 2.82
N LEU A 13 -19.71 -12.85 3.38
CA LEU A 13 -19.58 -11.53 4.00
C LEU A 13 -18.70 -11.58 5.25
N ALA A 14 -18.85 -12.58 6.10
CA ALA A 14 -18.02 -12.72 7.30
C ALA A 14 -16.54 -12.93 6.95
N THR A 15 -16.24 -13.79 5.96
CA THR A 15 -14.85 -14.03 5.55
C THR A 15 -14.19 -12.82 4.94
N THR A 16 -14.91 -12.03 4.12
CA THR A 16 -14.38 -10.78 3.53
C THR A 16 -14.11 -9.70 4.57
N VAL A 17 -14.93 -9.59 5.61
CA VAL A 17 -14.71 -8.64 6.71
C VAL A 17 -13.49 -9.03 7.55
N ILE A 18 -13.32 -10.33 7.85
CA ILE A 18 -12.19 -10.81 8.66
C ILE A 18 -10.85 -10.61 7.93
N THR A 19 -10.80 -10.78 6.61
CA THR A 19 -9.56 -10.54 5.83
C THR A 19 -9.26 -9.06 5.62
N ALA A 20 -10.23 -8.18 5.86
CA ALA A 20 -10.05 -6.74 5.79
C ALA A 20 -9.45 -6.14 7.08
N VAL A 21 -9.13 -6.96 8.10
CA VAL A 21 -8.42 -6.48 9.29
C VAL A 21 -7.12 -5.82 8.83
N PRO A 22 -6.95 -4.51 9.05
CA PRO A 22 -5.76 -3.81 8.60
C PRO A 22 -4.54 -4.44 9.29
N SER A 23 -3.46 -4.56 8.53
CA SER A 23 -2.13 -4.77 9.11
C SER A 23 -1.93 -3.81 10.29
N SER A 24 -1.13 -4.18 11.28
CA SER A 24 -0.81 -3.31 12.43
C SER A 24 -0.14 -1.98 12.05
N CYS A 25 0.17 -1.80 10.76
CA CYS A 25 0.76 -0.63 10.15
C CYS A 25 -0.10 -0.12 8.98
N GLY A 26 0.02 1.18 8.70
CA GLY A 26 -0.63 1.91 7.62
C GLY A 26 -0.01 1.66 6.25
N ARG A 27 -0.87 1.63 5.24
CA ARG A 27 -0.55 1.53 3.82
C ARG A 27 -0.25 2.89 3.22
N HIS A 28 0.20 2.91 1.97
CA HIS A 28 0.45 4.15 1.26
C HIS A 28 -0.81 5.04 1.24
N GLY A 29 -0.67 6.29 1.70
CA GLY A 29 -1.76 7.27 1.80
C GLY A 29 -2.48 7.29 3.16
N ASP A 30 -2.28 6.28 4.00
CA ASP A 30 -2.85 6.26 5.35
C ASP A 30 -2.21 7.34 6.23
N PRO A 31 -2.98 7.92 7.16
CA PRO A 31 -2.47 8.94 8.08
C PRO A 31 -1.40 8.37 9.01
N CYS A 32 -0.38 9.16 9.30
CA CYS A 32 0.71 8.77 10.20
C CYS A 32 1.23 9.98 10.98
N VAL A 33 1.78 9.72 12.17
CA VAL A 33 2.50 10.69 13.00
C VAL A 33 3.99 10.37 13.03
N SER A 34 4.33 9.07 12.96
CA SER A 34 5.70 8.57 13.02
C SER A 34 5.95 7.50 11.96
N ASN A 35 7.23 7.24 11.66
CA ASN A 35 7.62 6.16 10.74
C ASN A 35 7.20 4.76 11.21
N ARG A 36 6.90 4.57 12.50
CA ARG A 36 6.45 3.28 13.04
C ARG A 36 5.00 2.96 12.65
N ASP A 37 4.24 3.99 12.27
CA ASP A 37 2.85 3.85 11.90
C ASP A 37 2.70 3.32 10.47
N CYS A 38 3.78 3.35 9.68
CA CYS A 38 3.80 2.95 8.28
C CYS A 38 4.39 1.55 8.09
N CYS A 39 3.86 0.80 7.12
CA CYS A 39 4.37 -0.53 6.80
C CYS A 39 5.76 -0.50 6.16
N THR A 40 6.41 -1.67 6.08
CA THR A 40 7.73 -1.85 5.45
C THR A 40 7.77 -1.20 4.05
N ASN A 41 8.89 -0.55 3.72
CA ASN A 41 9.10 0.23 2.48
C ASN A 41 8.30 1.53 2.35
N THR A 42 7.57 1.94 3.40
CA THR A 42 6.94 3.26 3.48
C THR A 42 7.44 4.04 4.70
N LYS A 43 7.49 5.35 4.58
CA LYS A 43 7.83 6.27 5.68
C LYS A 43 6.76 7.33 5.82
N CYS A 44 6.62 7.86 7.02
CA CYS A 44 5.71 8.95 7.27
C CYS A 44 6.29 10.24 6.69
N HIS A 45 5.55 10.86 5.77
CA HIS A 45 5.95 12.13 5.19
C HIS A 45 5.62 13.27 6.15
N ILE A 46 6.65 13.96 6.65
CA ILE A 46 6.57 14.94 7.76
C ILE A 46 5.53 16.05 7.50
N TYR A 47 5.40 16.50 6.25
CA TYR A 47 4.48 17.60 5.92
C TYR A 47 3.09 17.12 5.50
N ALA A 48 2.98 15.89 4.99
CA ALA A 48 1.71 15.35 4.50
C ALA A 48 1.00 14.54 5.57
N ASN A 49 1.72 14.14 6.63
CA ASN A 49 1.27 13.23 7.68
C ASN A 49 0.62 11.96 7.10
N ARG A 50 1.24 11.43 6.03
CA ARG A 50 0.78 10.24 5.31
C ARG A 50 1.94 9.31 4.99
N CYS A 51 1.68 8.01 5.01
CA CYS A 51 2.66 7.00 4.64
C CYS A 51 2.96 7.06 3.14
N GLN A 52 4.22 7.28 2.79
CA GLN A 52 4.69 7.40 1.40
C GLN A 52 5.78 6.36 1.10
N VAL A 53 5.73 5.81 -0.11
CA VAL A 53 6.77 4.89 -0.61
C VAL A 53 8.08 5.65 -0.75
N GLN A 54 9.17 5.08 -0.23
CA GLN A 54 10.50 5.62 -0.40
C GLN A 54 11.06 5.12 -1.74
N ILE A 55 11.27 6.03 -2.68
CA ILE A 55 11.88 5.71 -3.99
C ILE A 55 13.39 5.93 -3.84
N THR A 56 14.18 4.87 -4.00
CA THR A 56 15.64 4.96 -3.95
C THR A 56 16.22 5.48 -5.27
N GLU A 57 17.52 5.80 -5.29
CA GLU A 57 18.17 6.25 -6.52
C GLU A 57 18.18 5.14 -7.58
N GLU A 58 18.41 3.89 -7.19
CA GLU A 58 18.31 2.75 -8.10
C GLU A 58 16.88 2.58 -8.66
N ASP A 59 15.84 2.71 -7.83
CA ASP A 59 14.45 2.65 -8.28
C ASP A 59 14.12 3.77 -9.28
N LEU A 60 14.63 4.98 -9.01
CA LEU A 60 14.42 6.14 -9.86
C LEU A 60 15.09 5.94 -11.23
N MET A 61 16.30 5.38 -11.26
CA MET A 61 17.05 5.10 -12.49
C MET A 61 16.42 3.97 -13.30
N ALA A 62 15.94 2.91 -12.64
CA ALA A 62 15.21 1.81 -13.29
C ALA A 62 13.88 2.30 -13.90
N ALA A 63 13.13 3.12 -13.16
CA ALA A 63 11.90 3.74 -13.68
C ALA A 63 12.19 4.67 -14.87
N ARG A 64 13.30 5.41 -14.81
CA ARG A 64 13.71 6.31 -15.90
C ARG A 64 14.09 5.56 -17.18
N GLU A 65 14.85 4.47 -17.09
CA GLU A 65 15.15 3.62 -18.25
C GLU A 65 13.86 3.08 -18.88
N LYS A 66 12.91 2.63 -18.05
CA LYS A 66 11.60 2.14 -18.52
C LYS A 66 10.80 3.22 -19.26
N ILE A 67 10.82 4.47 -18.79
CA ILE A 67 9.99 5.56 -19.33
C ILE A 67 10.65 6.23 -20.54
N LEU A 68 11.96 6.51 -20.47
CA LEU A 68 12.68 7.29 -21.47
C LEU A 68 13.46 6.43 -22.47
N GLY A 69 13.67 5.14 -22.19
CA GLY A 69 14.42 4.22 -23.05
C GLY A 69 15.92 4.52 -23.15
N ARG A 70 16.47 5.36 -22.26
CA ARG A 70 17.88 5.77 -22.23
C ARG A 70 18.50 5.49 -20.86
N LYS A 71 19.77 5.11 -20.85
CA LYS A 71 20.57 4.83 -19.64
C LYS A 71 21.46 6.02 -19.27
N GLY A 72 21.73 6.20 -17.98
CA GLY A 72 22.65 7.22 -17.44
C GLY A 72 21.99 8.57 -17.15
N LYS A 73 22.52 9.37 -16.22
CA LYS A 73 21.96 10.66 -15.76
C LYS A 73 21.90 11.72 -16.88
N ASP A 74 20.93 12.63 -16.82
CA ASP A 74 20.73 13.71 -17.82
C ASP A 74 21.66 14.93 -17.61
N TYR A 75 22.65 14.81 -16.73
CA TYR A 75 23.55 15.89 -16.36
C TYR A 75 25.02 15.48 -16.52
#